data_AF-A0A852H703-F1
#
_entry.id   AF-A0A852H703-F1
#
_cell.length_a   1.000
_cell.length_b   1.000
_cell.length_c   1.000
_cell.angle_alpha   90.00
_cell.angle_beta   90.00
_cell.angle_gamma   90.00
#
_symmetry.space_group_name_H-M   'P 1'
#
loop_
_entity.id
_entity.type
_entity.pdbx_description
1 polymer ?
#
loop_
_entity_poly.entity_id
_entity_poly.type
_entity_poly.pdbx_seq_one_letter_code
_entity_poly.pdbx_strand_id
1 'polypeptide(L)'
;AGEGRPGLAATLRALNGALGRPEGLCVKESGARNLRHRDFLAPRAALNAAFPGGQVPADIMSGVTSLGGPGVLEVRGCQETPAGLAVQLRRPEAFRRLLGSPSVPSPSPPPSGPRVVLHCPALRRPAALRPRHLRPLLLADHLAQLLRAQGVGVRLVPALPEEGSREVLRQLRIDWPSSSGGLALLDAISALKQALGRSPCAAACEQAPGAAALPEDVICKVHLKSFVEEQGLVGYDPNLDVLLVTEEKLRSLAELQQAVLQCTVSNPVALPAFRFRDLISFCQGSCCSSIVHVVSCEEEFQQQQLDLLWRILDPGAHTALQKHLVCGPVKVTNPSSPIGADQYFQLRKHQMYEASVMKYGELAEGE
;
A
#
# COMPACT_ATOMS: atom_id res chain seq x y z
N ALA A 1 -19.41 23.07 8.55
CA ALA A 1 -18.15 22.38 8.91
C ALA A 1 -18.54 21.05 9.53
N GLY A 2 -18.21 19.92 8.90
CA GLY A 2 -18.58 18.61 9.42
C GLY A 2 -17.88 18.34 10.75
N GLU A 3 -18.63 17.94 11.77
CA GLU A 3 -18.06 17.48 13.02
C GLU A 3 -17.28 16.19 12.76
N GLY A 4 -15.95 16.29 12.65
CA GLY A 4 -15.10 15.12 12.58
C GLY A 4 -15.31 14.26 13.84
N ARG A 5 -15.35 12.93 13.69
CA ARG A 5 -15.27 12.05 14.86
C ARG A 5 -13.97 12.36 15.62
N PRO A 6 -14.02 12.51 16.95
CA PRO A 6 -12.81 12.75 17.71
C PRO A 6 -11.87 11.55 17.56
N GLY A 7 -10.60 11.84 17.26
CA GLY A 7 -9.62 10.84 16.87
C GLY A 7 -8.42 10.83 17.79
N LEU A 8 -7.88 9.65 18.03
CA LEU A 8 -6.66 9.44 18.80
C LEU A 8 -5.46 10.21 18.20
N ALA A 9 -5.25 10.10 16.88
CA ALA A 9 -4.15 10.78 16.19
C ALA A 9 -4.25 12.30 16.26
N ALA A 10 -5.45 12.86 16.10
CA ALA A 10 -5.69 14.30 16.22
C ALA A 10 -5.46 14.78 17.66
N THR A 11 -5.87 13.99 18.65
CA THR A 11 -5.65 14.28 20.08
C THR A 11 -4.16 14.24 20.43
N LEU A 12 -3.41 13.25 19.97
CA LEU A 12 -1.95 13.16 20.17
C LEU A 12 -1.22 14.36 19.55
N ARG A 13 -1.62 14.76 18.33
CA ARG A 13 -1.05 15.95 17.66
C ARG A 13 -1.34 17.22 18.45
N ALA A 14 -2.57 17.39 18.94
CA ALA A 14 -2.97 18.54 19.74
C ALA A 14 -2.20 18.60 21.08
N LEU A 15 -2.02 17.46 21.75
CA LEU A 15 -1.24 17.34 22.98
C LEU A 15 0.23 17.71 22.76
N ASN A 16 0.87 17.18 21.71
CA ASN A 16 2.25 17.53 21.38
C ASN A 16 2.40 19.01 21.00
N GLY A 17 1.42 19.57 20.30
CA GLY A 17 1.37 21.00 19.97
C GLY A 17 1.25 21.89 21.21
N ALA A 18 0.35 21.55 22.14
CA ALA A 18 0.17 22.29 23.39
C ALA A 18 1.42 22.27 24.28
N LEU A 19 2.21 21.20 24.22
CA LEU A 19 3.47 21.06 24.95
C LEU A 19 4.67 21.74 24.24
N GLY A 20 4.41 22.54 23.19
CA GLY A 20 5.42 23.39 22.54
C GLY A 20 6.38 22.66 21.59
N ARG A 21 6.19 21.35 21.34
CA ARG A 21 7.00 20.57 20.38
C ARG A 21 6.14 19.58 19.60
N PRO A 22 5.47 20.02 18.52
CA PRO A 22 4.56 19.17 17.74
C PRO A 22 5.24 17.94 17.11
N GLU A 23 6.54 17.99 16.81
CA GLU A 23 7.28 16.91 16.14
C GLU A 23 8.28 16.16 17.03
N GLY A 24 8.59 16.69 18.23
CA GLY A 24 9.71 16.19 19.05
C GLY A 24 9.33 15.57 20.40
N LEU A 25 8.13 15.82 20.91
CA LEU A 25 7.68 15.27 22.18
C LEU A 25 6.84 14.01 21.92
N CYS A 26 7.22 12.87 22.49
CA CYS A 26 6.45 11.64 22.37
C CYS A 26 5.44 11.50 23.52
N VAL A 27 4.31 12.22 23.44
CA VAL A 27 3.14 11.85 24.24
C VAL A 27 2.65 10.48 23.76
N LYS A 28 2.41 9.56 24.70
CA LYS A 28 2.00 8.18 24.43
C LYS A 28 0.67 7.87 25.09
N GLU A 29 -0.07 6.94 24.49
CA GLU A 29 -1.23 6.32 25.10
C GLU A 29 -0.84 5.50 26.33
N SER A 30 -1.71 5.52 27.33
CA SER A 30 -1.53 4.71 28.52
C SER A 30 -1.97 3.27 28.27
N GLY A 31 -1.12 2.30 28.63
CA GLY A 31 -1.48 0.89 28.57
C GLY A 31 -2.63 0.55 29.53
N ALA A 32 -3.33 -0.55 29.25
CA ALA A 32 -4.57 -0.96 29.95
C ALA A 32 -4.49 -0.91 31.50
N ARG A 33 -3.34 -1.27 32.07
CA ARG A 33 -3.10 -1.27 33.53
C ARG A 33 -3.15 0.13 34.17
N ASN A 34 -2.95 1.19 33.39
CA ASN A 34 -2.85 2.57 33.87
C ASN A 34 -4.10 3.42 33.54
N LEU A 35 -5.06 2.87 32.81
CA LEU A 35 -6.28 3.57 32.39
C LEU A 35 -7.17 3.99 33.57
N ARG A 36 -6.92 3.55 34.81
CA ARG A 36 -7.61 4.14 35.98
C ARG A 36 -7.13 5.55 36.30
N HIS A 37 -5.87 5.86 36.00
CA HIS A 37 -5.19 7.06 36.49
C HIS A 37 -4.81 8.04 35.39
N ARG A 38 -4.69 7.60 34.14
CA ARG A 38 -4.32 8.46 33.01
C ARG A 38 -4.71 7.81 31.69
N ASP A 39 -4.96 8.65 30.69
CA ASP A 39 -5.26 8.24 29.32
C ASP A 39 -4.02 8.44 28.43
N PHE A 40 -3.26 9.53 28.65
CA PHE A 40 -1.97 9.76 28.01
C PHE A 40 -0.86 10.07 29.02
N LEU A 41 0.39 9.88 28.60
CA LEU A 41 1.58 10.20 29.36
C LEU A 41 2.61 10.88 28.46
N ALA A 42 3.06 12.08 28.85
CA ALA A 42 4.32 12.63 28.37
C ALA A 42 5.43 12.13 29.31
N PRO A 43 6.34 11.22 28.87
CA PRO A 43 7.33 10.62 29.77
C PRO A 43 8.28 11.66 30.35
N ARG A 44 8.74 11.44 31.59
CA ARG A 44 9.70 12.34 32.27
C ARG A 44 10.93 12.67 31.42
N ALA A 45 11.49 11.68 30.71
CA ALA A 45 12.63 11.91 29.82
C ALA A 45 12.31 12.91 28.68
N ALA A 46 11.09 12.85 28.15
CA ALA A 46 10.64 13.78 27.11
C ALA A 46 10.44 15.19 27.67
N LEU A 47 9.91 15.31 28.90
CA LEU A 47 9.76 16.59 29.58
C LEU A 47 11.12 17.22 29.94
N ASN A 48 12.09 16.44 30.41
CA ASN A 48 13.44 16.94 30.70
C ASN A 48 14.14 17.51 29.46
N ALA A 49 13.85 16.94 28.29
CA ALA A 49 14.37 17.43 27.01
C ALA A 49 13.65 18.69 26.50
N ALA A 50 12.42 18.93 26.96
CA ALA A 50 11.58 20.03 26.50
C ALA A 50 11.58 21.23 27.46
N PHE A 51 11.70 20.99 28.76
CA PHE A 51 11.58 21.99 29.81
C PHE A 51 12.74 21.91 30.81
N PRO A 52 13.32 23.06 31.22
CA PRO A 52 14.35 23.10 32.26
C PRO A 52 13.87 22.41 33.54
N GLY A 53 14.66 21.46 34.06
CA GLY A 53 14.31 20.68 35.26
C GLY A 53 13.13 19.71 35.08
N GLY A 54 12.62 19.55 33.86
CA GLY A 54 11.51 18.64 33.55
C GLY A 54 10.17 19.02 34.19
N GLN A 55 10.03 20.27 34.64
CA GLN A 55 8.78 20.83 35.15
C GLN A 55 8.04 21.52 34.01
N VAL A 56 6.77 21.17 33.82
CA VAL A 56 5.90 21.78 32.82
C VAL A 56 5.37 23.12 33.37
N PRO A 57 5.60 24.23 32.67
CA PRO A 57 5.07 25.54 33.08
C PRO A 57 3.54 25.56 33.22
N ALA A 58 3.02 26.36 34.15
CA ALA A 58 1.59 26.40 34.48
C ALA A 58 0.70 26.87 33.30
N ASP A 59 1.21 27.78 32.47
CA ASP A 59 0.58 28.24 31.23
C ASP A 59 0.46 27.10 30.21
N ILE A 60 1.48 26.24 30.10
CA ILE A 60 1.46 25.05 29.24
C ILE A 60 0.46 24.01 29.79
N MET A 61 0.43 23.78 31.10
CA MET A 61 -0.58 22.91 31.72
C MET A 61 -2.00 23.43 31.47
N SER A 62 -2.21 24.74 31.56
CA SER A 62 -3.49 25.38 31.22
C SER A 62 -3.86 25.15 29.75
N GLY A 63 -2.89 25.33 28.85
CA GLY A 63 -3.03 25.04 27.42
C GLY A 63 -3.47 23.59 27.16
N VAL A 64 -2.83 22.61 27.80
CA VAL A 64 -3.21 21.19 27.72
C VAL A 64 -4.63 20.96 28.23
N THR A 65 -5.03 21.57 29.35
CA THR A 65 -6.40 21.42 29.89
C THR A 65 -7.47 22.12 29.07
N SER A 66 -7.10 23.13 28.28
CA SER A 66 -8.00 23.84 27.37
C SER A 66 -8.21 23.12 26.03
N LEU A 67 -7.51 22.00 25.79
CA LEU A 67 -7.64 21.26 24.54
C LEU A 67 -9.05 20.71 24.35
N GLY A 68 -9.64 21.08 23.21
CA GLY A 68 -10.95 20.64 22.76
C GLY A 68 -11.17 20.98 21.29
N GLY A 69 -12.19 20.36 20.70
CA GLY A 69 -12.59 20.63 19.31
C GLY A 69 -13.23 19.42 18.62
N PRO A 70 -13.70 19.58 17.38
CA PRO A 70 -14.36 18.50 16.65
C PRO A 70 -13.47 17.25 16.52
N GLY A 71 -12.18 17.40 16.20
CA GLY A 71 -11.27 16.25 16.07
C GLY A 71 -10.57 15.79 17.35
N VAL A 72 -10.65 16.54 18.44
CA VAL A 72 -9.79 16.37 19.64
C VAL A 72 -10.64 15.92 20.84
N LEU A 73 -10.17 14.90 21.55
CA LEU A 73 -10.81 14.45 22.79
C LEU A 73 -10.57 15.48 23.89
N GLU A 74 -11.65 15.89 24.57
CA GLU A 74 -11.59 16.89 25.62
C GLU A 74 -10.76 16.40 26.81
N VAL A 75 -9.86 17.26 27.28
CA VAL A 75 -9.02 16.98 28.44
C VAL A 75 -9.77 17.34 29.73
N ARG A 76 -9.82 16.41 30.68
CA ARG A 76 -10.35 16.65 32.04
C ARG A 76 -9.33 17.40 32.88
N GLY A 77 -8.07 16.99 32.78
CA GLY A 77 -6.98 17.53 33.59
C GLY A 77 -5.65 16.91 33.22
N CYS A 78 -4.57 17.55 33.67
CA CYS A 78 -3.23 16.98 33.62
C CYS A 78 -2.54 17.15 34.98
N GLN A 79 -1.64 16.23 35.30
CA GLN A 79 -0.92 16.22 36.58
C GLN A 79 0.51 15.72 36.37
N GLU A 80 1.48 16.39 36.98
CA GLU A 80 2.84 15.87 37.03
C GLU A 80 2.94 14.68 38.00
N THR A 81 3.63 13.64 37.55
CA THR A 81 3.90 12.42 38.30
C THR A 81 5.38 12.08 38.18
N PRO A 82 5.92 11.14 39.00
CA PRO A 82 7.27 10.65 38.81
C PRO A 82 7.53 10.11 37.39
N ALA A 83 6.51 9.52 36.76
CA ALA A 83 6.59 9.01 35.39
C ALA A 83 6.58 10.08 34.29
N GLY A 84 6.20 11.32 34.63
CA GLY A 84 6.02 12.45 33.70
C GLY A 84 4.64 13.09 33.83
N LEU A 85 4.17 13.78 32.77
CA LEU A 85 2.89 14.48 32.78
C LEU A 85 1.78 13.52 32.37
N ALA A 86 0.92 13.17 33.33
CA ALA A 86 -0.25 12.36 33.14
C ALA A 86 -1.41 13.23 32.65
N VAL A 87 -2.10 12.82 31.59
CA VAL A 87 -3.27 13.52 31.05
C VAL A 87 -4.48 12.60 31.14
N GLN A 88 -5.59 13.13 31.66
CA GLN A 88 -6.88 12.46 31.73
C GLN A 88 -7.86 13.16 30.79
N LEU A 89 -8.60 12.35 30.04
CA LEU A 89 -9.69 12.80 29.20
C LEU A 89 -11.00 12.91 29.99
N ARG A 90 -11.91 13.73 29.48
CA ARG A 90 -13.32 13.71 29.85
C ARG A 90 -13.98 12.49 29.21
N ARG A 91 -13.82 11.33 29.86
CA ARG A 91 -14.26 10.03 29.31
C ARG A 91 -15.75 9.97 29.00
N PRO A 92 -16.68 10.42 29.87
CA PRO A 92 -18.10 10.38 29.55
C PRO A 92 -18.42 11.15 28.26
N GLU A 93 -17.82 12.32 28.06
CA GLU A 93 -17.97 13.16 26.88
C GLU A 93 -17.36 12.49 25.65
N ALA A 94 -16.15 11.92 25.78
CA ALA A 94 -15.52 11.12 24.73
C ALA A 94 -16.39 9.93 24.30
N PHE A 95 -16.92 9.17 25.26
CA PHE A 95 -17.82 8.05 24.99
C PHE A 95 -19.12 8.50 24.33
N ARG A 96 -19.76 9.58 24.80
CA ARG A 96 -20.97 10.12 24.16
C ARG A 96 -20.71 10.52 22.70
N ARG A 97 -19.54 11.10 22.40
CA ARG A 97 -19.17 11.49 21.02
C ARG A 97 -18.79 10.30 20.14
N LEU A 98 -18.23 9.25 20.71
CA LEU A 98 -17.90 8.00 20.01
C LEU A 98 -19.14 7.13 19.74
N LEU A 99 -20.06 7.08 20.72
CA LEU A 99 -21.30 6.30 20.66
C LEU A 99 -22.44 7.06 19.97
N GLY A 100 -22.33 8.38 19.86
CA GLY A 100 -23.28 9.20 19.10
C GLY A 100 -23.36 8.71 17.65
N SER A 101 -24.58 8.68 17.11
CA SER A 101 -24.80 8.34 15.71
C SER A 101 -23.89 9.20 14.83
N PRO A 102 -23.10 8.61 13.92
CA PRO A 102 -22.34 9.43 12.98
C PRO A 102 -23.35 10.35 12.30
N SER A 103 -23.08 11.66 12.27
CA SER A 103 -23.72 12.51 11.26
C SER A 103 -23.51 11.79 9.93
N VAL A 104 -24.61 11.49 9.22
CA VAL A 104 -24.60 10.79 7.93
C VAL A 104 -23.39 11.31 7.15
N PRO A 105 -22.40 10.46 6.81
CA PRO A 105 -21.27 10.93 6.05
C PRO A 105 -21.86 11.52 4.78
N SER A 106 -21.78 12.85 4.64
CA SER A 106 -22.03 13.50 3.36
C SER A 106 -21.17 12.75 2.34
N PRO A 107 -21.71 12.37 1.17
CA PRO A 107 -20.95 11.63 0.17
C PRO A 107 -19.60 12.30 0.05
N SER A 108 -18.55 11.56 0.40
CA SER A 108 -17.20 12.10 0.38
C SER A 108 -17.01 12.66 -1.03
N PRO A 109 -16.60 13.94 -1.18
CA PRO A 109 -16.26 14.44 -2.50
C PRO A 109 -15.26 13.45 -3.12
N PRO A 110 -15.34 13.22 -4.44
CA PRO A 110 -14.43 12.30 -5.12
C PRO A 110 -12.99 12.64 -4.69
N PRO A 111 -12.14 11.65 -4.39
CA PRO A 111 -10.83 11.89 -3.79
C PRO A 111 -10.06 12.89 -4.66
N SER A 112 -9.97 14.12 -4.17
CA SER A 112 -9.14 15.20 -4.73
C SER A 112 -7.70 15.11 -4.21
N GLY A 113 -7.42 14.14 -3.36
CA GLY A 113 -6.12 13.84 -2.78
C GLY A 113 -5.19 13.04 -3.70
N PRO A 114 -3.97 12.73 -3.22
CA PRO A 114 -2.99 11.96 -3.97
C PRO A 114 -3.56 10.60 -4.40
N ARG A 115 -3.05 10.08 -5.51
CA ARG A 115 -3.47 8.79 -6.07
C ARG A 115 -2.31 7.81 -6.02
N VAL A 116 -2.60 6.55 -5.68
CA VAL A 116 -1.61 5.48 -5.56
C VAL A 116 -2.07 4.28 -6.37
N VAL A 117 -1.16 3.74 -7.17
CA VAL A 117 -1.35 2.46 -7.85
C VAL A 117 -0.68 1.38 -7.01
N LEU A 118 -1.47 0.43 -6.51
CA LEU A 118 -0.99 -0.75 -5.81
C LEU A 118 -0.97 -1.93 -6.76
N HIS A 119 0.24 -2.40 -7.06
CA HIS A 119 0.50 -3.49 -8.00
C HIS A 119 0.83 -4.79 -7.26
N CYS A 120 0.06 -5.85 -7.48
CA CYS A 120 0.24 -7.17 -6.87
C CYS A 120 0.45 -8.23 -7.98
N PRO A 121 1.68 -8.49 -8.43
CA PRO A 121 1.95 -9.43 -9.52
C PRO A 121 1.58 -10.88 -9.18
N ALA A 122 1.42 -11.21 -7.90
CA ALA A 122 1.04 -12.54 -7.44
C ALA A 122 -0.30 -13.03 -8.04
N LEU A 123 -1.15 -12.10 -8.48
CA LEU A 123 -2.45 -12.37 -9.11
C LEU A 123 -2.40 -12.56 -10.63
N ARG A 124 -1.24 -12.42 -11.27
CA ARG A 124 -1.12 -12.55 -12.74
C ARG A 124 -0.99 -13.97 -13.27
N ARG A 125 -0.70 -14.93 -12.38
CA ARG A 125 -0.47 -16.31 -12.83
C ARG A 125 -1.81 -17.01 -13.12
N PRO A 126 -1.97 -17.70 -14.25
CA PRO A 126 -3.15 -18.52 -14.57
C PRO A 126 -3.25 -19.81 -13.73
N ALA A 127 -2.44 -19.92 -12.68
CA ALA A 127 -2.40 -21.06 -11.79
C ALA A 127 -3.08 -20.69 -10.48
N ALA A 128 -3.77 -21.66 -9.87
CA ALA A 128 -4.37 -21.51 -8.56
C ALA A 128 -3.41 -20.82 -7.57
N LEU A 129 -3.97 -19.92 -6.74
CA LEU A 129 -3.20 -19.21 -5.74
C LEU A 129 -2.48 -20.19 -4.83
N ARG A 130 -1.22 -19.91 -4.52
CA ARG A 130 -0.37 -20.68 -3.61
C ARG A 130 -0.14 -19.88 -2.33
N PRO A 131 0.23 -20.54 -1.21
CA PRO A 131 0.47 -19.87 0.07
C PRO A 131 1.38 -18.64 -0.03
N ARG A 132 2.44 -18.71 -0.85
CA ARG A 132 3.37 -17.59 -1.08
C ARG A 132 2.71 -16.32 -1.65
N HIS A 133 1.59 -16.45 -2.36
CA HIS A 133 0.84 -15.32 -2.92
C HIS A 133 -0.04 -14.62 -1.87
N LEU A 134 -0.35 -15.27 -0.75
CA LEU A 134 -1.28 -14.75 0.26
C LEU A 134 -0.75 -13.48 0.94
N ARG A 135 0.53 -13.44 1.32
CA ARG A 135 1.08 -12.30 2.06
C ARG A 135 1.10 -11.01 1.22
N PRO A 136 1.65 -11.01 -0.02
CA PRO A 136 1.59 -9.82 -0.87
C PRO A 136 0.15 -9.35 -1.11
N LEU A 137 -0.76 -10.29 -1.34
CA LEU A 137 -2.17 -10.02 -1.58
C LEU A 137 -2.87 -9.37 -0.38
N LEU A 138 -2.74 -9.96 0.82
CA LEU A 138 -3.31 -9.41 2.05
C LEU A 138 -2.73 -8.01 2.33
N LEU A 139 -1.42 -7.83 2.19
CA LEU A 139 -0.79 -6.53 2.41
C LEU A 139 -1.25 -5.48 1.41
N ALA A 140 -1.41 -5.84 0.13
CA ALA A 140 -1.92 -4.93 -0.88
C ALA A 140 -3.36 -4.50 -0.59
N ASP A 141 -4.23 -5.42 -0.21
CA ASP A 141 -5.62 -5.13 0.19
C ASP A 141 -5.68 -4.23 1.45
N HIS A 142 -4.97 -4.60 2.52
CA HIS A 142 -4.96 -3.82 3.76
C HIS A 142 -4.38 -2.42 3.53
N LEU A 143 -3.31 -2.31 2.75
CA LEU A 143 -2.74 -1.01 2.38
C LEU A 143 -3.74 -0.18 1.57
N ALA A 144 -4.48 -0.80 0.65
CA ALA A 144 -5.53 -0.12 -0.10
C ALA A 144 -6.62 0.44 0.80
N GLN A 145 -7.10 -0.36 1.76
CA GLN A 145 -8.12 0.05 2.72
C GLN A 145 -7.63 1.21 3.60
N LEU A 146 -6.40 1.14 4.11
CA LEU A 146 -5.79 2.20 4.93
C LEU A 146 -5.64 3.50 4.15
N LEU A 147 -5.13 3.43 2.92
CA LEU A 147 -4.96 4.61 2.06
C LEU A 147 -6.32 5.23 1.70
N ARG A 148 -7.33 4.42 1.34
CA ARG A 148 -8.69 4.90 1.07
C ARG A 148 -9.31 5.57 2.30
N ALA A 149 -9.11 5.00 3.50
CA ALA A 149 -9.57 5.60 4.75
C ALA A 149 -8.92 6.96 5.04
N GLN A 150 -7.74 7.23 4.47
CA GLN A 150 -7.04 8.51 4.53
C GLN A 150 -7.44 9.47 3.39
N GLY A 151 -8.41 9.12 2.56
CA GLY A 151 -8.85 9.96 1.43
C GLY A 151 -7.95 9.87 0.19
N VAL A 152 -7.03 8.90 0.14
CA VAL A 152 -6.15 8.65 -1.01
C VAL A 152 -6.90 7.83 -2.06
N GLY A 153 -6.84 8.23 -3.33
CA GLY A 153 -7.40 7.44 -4.43
C GLY A 153 -6.52 6.22 -4.72
N VAL A 154 -7.03 5.01 -4.51
CA VAL A 154 -6.24 3.78 -4.71
C VAL A 154 -6.75 2.95 -5.89
N ARG A 155 -5.84 2.63 -6.81
CA ARG A 155 -6.08 1.69 -7.91
C ARG A 155 -5.31 0.40 -7.67
N LEU A 156 -6.00 -0.74 -7.70
CA LEU A 156 -5.41 -2.07 -7.57
C LEU A 156 -5.18 -2.68 -8.95
N VAL A 157 -4.04 -3.33 -9.14
CA VAL A 157 -3.60 -3.96 -10.41
C VAL A 157 -2.90 -5.28 -10.08
N PRO A 158 -3.07 -6.38 -10.85
CA PRO A 158 -3.92 -6.52 -12.03
C PRO A 158 -5.41 -6.60 -11.69
N ALA A 159 -6.26 -6.40 -12.70
CA ALA A 159 -7.66 -6.79 -12.62
C ALA A 159 -7.78 -8.31 -12.82
N LEU A 160 -8.64 -8.97 -12.05
CA LEU A 160 -8.60 -10.42 -11.93
C LEU A 160 -9.49 -11.11 -12.98
N PRO A 161 -8.93 -11.99 -13.83
CA PRO A 161 -9.65 -12.61 -14.94
C PRO A 161 -10.38 -13.92 -14.60
N GLU A 162 -9.94 -14.65 -13.56
CA GLU A 162 -10.41 -16.02 -13.26
C GLU A 162 -11.31 -16.15 -12.02
N GLU A 163 -12.41 -16.88 -12.14
CA GLU A 163 -13.33 -17.22 -11.04
C GLU A 163 -12.67 -18.02 -9.89
N GLY A 164 -11.71 -18.90 -10.17
CA GLY A 164 -11.09 -19.74 -9.14
C GLY A 164 -10.32 -18.94 -8.08
N SER A 165 -9.57 -17.93 -8.52
CA SER A 165 -8.89 -17.00 -7.60
C SER A 165 -9.89 -16.10 -6.85
N ARG A 166 -11.05 -15.78 -7.44
CA ARG A 166 -12.10 -14.99 -6.77
C ARG A 166 -12.70 -15.70 -5.56
N GLU A 167 -12.87 -17.01 -5.62
CA GLU A 167 -13.45 -17.74 -4.48
C GLU A 167 -12.52 -17.68 -3.26
N VAL A 168 -11.21 -17.83 -3.45
CA VAL A 168 -10.23 -17.65 -2.38
C VAL A 168 -10.25 -16.23 -1.82
N LEU A 169 -10.33 -15.21 -2.69
CA LEU A 169 -10.45 -13.82 -2.25
C LEU A 169 -11.73 -13.58 -1.44
N ARG A 170 -12.86 -14.19 -1.85
CA ARG A 170 -14.13 -14.10 -1.13
C ARG A 170 -14.04 -14.73 0.26
N GLN A 171 -13.39 -15.89 0.39
CA GLN A 171 -13.13 -16.52 1.69
C GLN A 171 -12.27 -15.64 2.60
N LEU A 172 -11.30 -14.93 2.01
CA LEU A 172 -10.44 -13.97 2.71
C LEU A 172 -11.10 -12.59 2.92
N ARG A 173 -12.32 -12.38 2.42
CA ARG A 173 -13.06 -11.11 2.43
C ARG A 173 -12.29 -9.96 1.78
N ILE A 174 -11.53 -10.25 0.73
CA ILE A 174 -10.76 -9.28 -0.05
C ILE A 174 -11.60 -8.79 -1.22
N ASP A 175 -11.80 -7.48 -1.30
CA ASP A 175 -12.44 -6.82 -2.44
C ASP A 175 -11.37 -6.43 -3.48
N TRP A 176 -11.37 -7.11 -4.62
CA TRP A 176 -10.37 -6.94 -5.68
C TRP A 176 -11.03 -6.63 -7.02
N PRO A 177 -10.46 -5.74 -7.86
CA PRO A 177 -11.05 -5.38 -9.14
C PRO A 177 -11.16 -6.56 -10.11
N SER A 178 -12.31 -6.65 -10.77
CA SER A 178 -12.60 -7.57 -11.87
C SER A 178 -12.10 -7.02 -13.21
N SER A 179 -11.61 -7.89 -14.09
CA SER A 179 -11.26 -7.50 -15.46
C SER A 179 -12.50 -7.08 -16.24
N SER A 180 -12.49 -5.87 -16.80
CA SER A 180 -13.41 -5.48 -17.87
C SER A 180 -12.60 -5.48 -19.17
N GLY A 181 -12.92 -6.39 -20.09
CA GLY A 181 -12.18 -6.57 -21.34
C GLY A 181 -12.10 -5.28 -22.13
N GLY A 182 -10.92 -4.94 -22.64
CA GLY A 182 -10.69 -3.64 -23.28
C GLY A 182 -9.83 -3.75 -24.52
N LEU A 183 -10.40 -3.39 -25.67
CA LEU A 183 -9.67 -3.12 -26.92
C LEU A 183 -8.47 -2.18 -26.69
N ALA A 184 -8.60 -1.23 -25.75
CA ALA A 184 -7.53 -0.32 -25.33
C ALA A 184 -6.26 -1.03 -24.81
N LEU A 185 -6.38 -2.24 -24.24
CA LEU A 185 -5.24 -3.01 -23.77
C LEU A 185 -4.44 -3.58 -24.95
N LEU A 186 -5.11 -4.03 -26.01
CA LEU A 186 -4.45 -4.54 -27.23
C LEU A 186 -3.72 -3.42 -27.98
N ASP A 187 -4.31 -2.22 -28.02
CA ASP A 187 -3.67 -1.03 -28.59
C ASP A 187 -2.42 -0.65 -27.80
N ALA A 188 -2.49 -0.67 -26.46
CA ALA A 188 -1.35 -0.41 -25.59
C ALA A 188 -0.22 -1.44 -25.78
N ILE A 189 -0.54 -2.74 -25.88
CA ILE A 189 0.45 -3.79 -26.16
C ILE A 189 1.11 -3.55 -27.53
N SER A 190 0.33 -3.17 -28.54
CA SER A 190 0.86 -2.88 -29.89
C SER A 190 1.79 -1.67 -29.87
N ALA A 191 1.44 -0.61 -29.12
CA ALA A 191 2.30 0.55 -28.91
C ALA A 191 3.61 0.19 -28.20
N LEU A 192 3.56 -0.68 -27.18
CA LEU A 192 4.75 -1.19 -26.49
C LEU A 192 5.65 -1.99 -27.43
N LYS A 193 5.09 -2.86 -28.29
CA LYS A 193 5.86 -3.60 -29.31
C LYS A 193 6.57 -2.63 -30.27
N GLN A 194 5.91 -1.55 -30.69
CA GLN A 194 6.53 -0.51 -31.53
C GLN A 194 7.64 0.26 -30.80
N ALA A 195 7.43 0.61 -29.53
CA ALA A 195 8.43 1.30 -28.71
C ALA A 195 9.66 0.40 -28.49
N LEU A 196 9.44 -0.89 -28.26
CA LEU A 196 10.48 -1.89 -28.09
C LEU A 196 11.36 -2.02 -29.34
N GLY A 197 10.77 -2.06 -30.54
CA GLY A 197 11.51 -2.10 -31.80
C GLY A 197 12.33 -0.83 -32.11
N ARG A 198 12.10 0.26 -31.38
CA ARG A 198 12.87 1.52 -31.48
C ARG A 198 13.87 1.70 -30.34
N SER A 199 13.84 0.83 -29.34
CA SER A 199 14.69 0.96 -28.15
C SER A 199 16.12 0.55 -28.48
N PRO A 200 17.14 1.35 -28.12
CA PRO A 200 18.54 0.97 -28.32
C PRO A 200 18.96 -0.21 -27.42
N CYS A 201 18.21 -0.47 -26.35
CA CYS A 201 18.47 -1.58 -25.44
C CYS A 201 17.89 -2.91 -25.96
N ALA A 202 17.06 -2.88 -27.01
CA ALA A 202 16.41 -4.07 -27.55
C ALA A 202 17.22 -4.67 -28.70
N ALA A 203 17.51 -5.96 -28.61
CA ALA A 203 18.12 -6.75 -29.68
C ALA A 203 17.09 -7.73 -30.26
N ALA A 204 17.07 -7.83 -31.59
CA ALA A 204 16.27 -8.83 -32.28
C ALA A 204 16.76 -10.24 -31.90
N CYS A 205 15.83 -11.19 -31.82
CA CYS A 205 16.14 -12.60 -31.64
C CYS A 205 16.69 -13.19 -32.95
N GLU A 206 17.94 -12.89 -33.29
CA GLU A 206 18.63 -13.52 -34.41
C GLU A 206 18.88 -15.00 -34.10
N GLN A 207 18.38 -15.90 -34.95
CA GLN A 207 18.72 -17.33 -34.91
C GLN A 207 20.11 -17.52 -35.51
N ALA A 208 21.15 -17.38 -34.67
CA ALA A 208 22.49 -17.76 -35.08
C ALA A 208 22.53 -19.27 -35.40
N PRO A 209 23.17 -19.70 -36.51
CA PRO A 209 23.27 -21.13 -36.84
C PRO A 209 24.05 -21.85 -35.72
N GLY A 210 23.36 -22.67 -34.93
CA GLY A 210 23.94 -23.44 -33.83
C GLY A 210 23.65 -22.93 -32.40
N ALA A 211 22.91 -21.83 -32.24
CA ALA A 211 22.43 -21.40 -30.92
C ALA A 211 21.16 -22.17 -30.51
N ALA A 212 21.02 -22.46 -29.21
CA ALA A 212 19.83 -23.09 -28.66
C ALA A 212 18.56 -22.32 -29.08
N ALA A 213 17.55 -23.05 -29.57
CA ALA A 213 16.29 -22.46 -30.00
C ALA A 213 15.70 -21.64 -28.85
N LEU A 214 15.39 -20.37 -29.12
CA LEU A 214 14.65 -19.53 -28.19
C LEU A 214 13.24 -20.09 -28.02
N PRO A 215 12.63 -19.94 -26.83
CA PRO A 215 11.22 -20.26 -26.64
C PRO A 215 10.35 -19.48 -27.63
N GLU A 216 9.34 -20.13 -28.21
CA GLU A 216 8.48 -19.57 -29.27
C GLU A 216 7.71 -18.31 -28.84
N ASP A 217 7.60 -18.04 -27.54
CA ASP A 217 6.87 -16.92 -26.94
C ASP A 217 7.72 -15.64 -26.73
N VAL A 218 9.02 -15.68 -27.05
CA VAL A 218 9.95 -14.56 -26.86
C VAL A 218 9.92 -13.62 -28.06
N ILE A 219 9.58 -12.35 -27.80
CA ILE A 219 9.50 -11.28 -28.80
C ILE A 219 10.89 -10.70 -29.09
N CYS A 220 11.66 -10.37 -28.04
CA CYS A 220 13.02 -9.84 -28.18
C CYS A 220 13.83 -10.00 -26.89
N LYS A 221 15.12 -9.66 -26.97
CA LYS A 221 16.00 -9.52 -25.80
C LYS A 221 16.19 -8.05 -25.48
N VAL A 222 16.19 -7.69 -24.20
CA VAL A 222 16.48 -6.33 -23.73
C VAL A 222 17.67 -6.35 -22.79
N HIS A 223 18.68 -5.55 -23.08
CA HIS A 223 19.87 -5.36 -22.24
C HIS A 223 19.56 -4.34 -21.13
N LEU A 224 19.30 -4.85 -19.92
CA LEU A 224 18.96 -4.07 -18.74
C LEU A 224 20.21 -3.46 -18.09
N LYS A 225 21.33 -4.20 -18.05
CA LYS A 225 22.55 -3.77 -17.35
C LYS A 225 23.11 -2.46 -17.90
N SER A 226 23.24 -2.35 -19.23
CA SER A 226 23.72 -1.14 -19.88
C SER A 226 22.85 0.06 -19.53
N PHE A 227 21.52 -0.11 -19.50
CA PHE A 227 20.59 0.95 -19.13
C PHE A 227 20.74 1.38 -17.67
N VAL A 228 20.89 0.44 -16.73
CA VAL A 228 21.10 0.73 -15.31
C VAL A 228 22.39 1.53 -15.10
N GLU A 229 23.48 1.13 -15.76
CA GLU A 229 24.78 1.77 -15.68
C GLU A 229 24.75 3.18 -16.32
N GLU A 230 24.18 3.32 -17.52
CA GLU A 230 24.04 4.60 -18.23
C GLU A 230 23.18 5.62 -17.46
N GLN A 231 22.12 5.17 -16.80
CA GLN A 231 21.22 6.02 -16.02
C GLN A 231 21.67 6.20 -14.56
N GLY A 232 22.75 5.54 -14.13
CA GLY A 232 23.26 5.61 -12.75
C GLY A 232 22.25 5.14 -11.70
N LEU A 233 21.42 4.14 -12.03
CA LEU A 233 20.38 3.66 -11.12
C LEU A 233 20.98 2.81 -9.99
N VAL A 234 20.51 3.04 -8.77
CA VAL A 234 21.00 2.35 -7.56
C VAL A 234 19.90 1.50 -6.92
N GLY A 235 20.29 0.43 -6.21
CA GLY A 235 19.38 -0.43 -5.46
C GLY A 235 18.71 -1.56 -6.26
N TYR A 236 19.10 -1.73 -7.53
CA TYR A 236 18.72 -2.87 -8.36
C TYR A 236 19.61 -4.09 -8.10
N ASP A 237 19.08 -5.29 -8.33
CA ASP A 237 19.85 -6.53 -8.23
C ASP A 237 21.01 -6.54 -9.26
N PRO A 238 22.25 -6.83 -8.85
CA PRO A 238 23.42 -6.78 -9.74
C PRO A 238 23.40 -7.83 -10.85
N ASN A 239 22.53 -8.84 -10.76
CA ASN A 239 22.38 -9.90 -11.77
C ASN A 239 21.37 -9.54 -12.87
N LEU A 240 20.81 -8.32 -12.86
CA LEU A 240 19.94 -7.83 -13.93
C LEU A 240 20.74 -7.50 -15.18
N ASP A 241 20.83 -8.48 -16.09
CA ASP A 241 21.56 -8.34 -17.35
C ASP A 241 20.62 -8.32 -18.57
N VAL A 242 20.14 -9.49 -18.99
CA VAL A 242 19.27 -9.62 -20.17
C VAL A 242 17.87 -10.08 -19.77
N LEU A 243 16.87 -9.37 -20.28
CA LEU A 243 15.46 -9.72 -20.16
C LEU A 243 14.94 -10.31 -21.47
N LEU A 244 14.39 -11.52 -21.40
CA LEU A 244 13.56 -12.08 -22.47
C LEU A 244 12.16 -11.47 -22.35
N VAL A 245 11.76 -10.69 -23.35
CA VAL A 245 10.45 -10.04 -23.37
C VAL A 245 9.44 -10.95 -24.05
N THR A 246 8.40 -11.33 -23.31
CA THR A 246 7.25 -12.11 -23.81
C THR A 246 6.03 -11.20 -23.94
N GLU A 247 5.00 -11.66 -24.66
CA GLU A 247 3.75 -10.91 -24.76
C GLU A 247 3.06 -10.72 -23.39
N GLU A 248 3.21 -11.68 -22.47
CA GLU A 248 2.67 -11.58 -21.11
C GLU A 248 3.32 -10.43 -20.31
N LYS A 249 4.64 -10.21 -20.46
CA LYS A 249 5.33 -9.07 -19.84
C LYS A 249 4.84 -7.75 -20.42
N LEU A 250 4.58 -7.68 -21.73
CA LEU A 250 4.03 -6.47 -22.36
C LEU A 250 2.58 -6.21 -21.92
N ARG A 251 1.75 -7.26 -21.81
CA ARG A 251 0.39 -7.14 -21.25
C ARG A 251 0.42 -6.62 -19.81
N SER A 252 1.29 -7.20 -18.99
CA SER A 252 1.54 -6.79 -17.61
C SER A 252 1.91 -5.31 -17.50
N LEU A 253 2.78 -4.84 -18.38
CA LEU A 253 3.19 -3.44 -18.44
C LEU A 253 2.05 -2.53 -18.94
N ALA A 254 1.32 -2.95 -19.98
CA ALA A 254 0.21 -2.19 -20.54
C ALA A 254 -0.92 -1.96 -19.52
N GLU A 255 -1.30 -2.99 -18.74
CA GLU A 255 -2.29 -2.84 -17.65
C GLU A 255 -1.84 -1.81 -16.61
N LEU A 256 -0.55 -1.84 -16.28
CA LEU A 256 0.01 -0.96 -15.27
C LEU A 256 0.08 0.49 -15.76
N GLN A 257 0.47 0.70 -17.02
CA GLN A 257 0.41 2.00 -17.68
C GLN A 257 -1.03 2.53 -17.73
N GLN A 258 -1.99 1.68 -18.10
CA GLN A 258 -3.40 2.08 -18.13
C GLN A 258 -3.92 2.47 -16.74
N ALA A 259 -3.53 1.74 -15.70
CA ALA A 259 -3.89 2.07 -14.33
C ALA A 259 -3.34 3.44 -13.89
N VAL A 260 -2.10 3.76 -14.29
CA VAL A 260 -1.50 5.08 -14.04
C VAL A 260 -2.24 6.18 -14.79
N LEU A 261 -2.60 5.96 -16.06
CA LEU A 261 -3.39 6.93 -16.84
C LEU A 261 -4.77 7.20 -16.23
N GLN A 262 -5.44 6.16 -15.73
CA GLN A 262 -6.72 6.32 -15.03
C GLN A 262 -6.56 7.13 -13.74
N CYS A 263 -5.37 7.08 -13.12
CA CYS A 263 -5.05 7.93 -11.99
C CYS A 263 -4.73 9.39 -12.38
N THR A 264 -4.41 9.73 -13.63
CA THR A 264 -4.15 11.13 -14.02
C THR A 264 -5.39 11.87 -14.50
N VAL A 265 -6.47 11.17 -14.89
CA VAL A 265 -7.71 11.81 -15.36
C VAL A 265 -8.69 12.03 -14.19
N SER A 266 -9.05 13.30 -13.93
CA SER A 266 -10.04 13.68 -12.90
C SER A 266 -11.46 13.91 -13.43
N ASN A 267 -11.70 13.82 -14.74
CA ASN A 267 -13.04 13.95 -15.34
C ASN A 267 -13.18 13.12 -16.63
N PRO A 268 -14.14 12.18 -16.73
CA PRO A 268 -14.37 11.43 -17.96
C PRO A 268 -15.41 12.16 -18.83
N VAL A 269 -15.00 13.26 -19.48
CA VAL A 269 -15.75 13.78 -20.63
C VAL A 269 -14.85 13.58 -21.84
N ALA A 270 -15.20 12.56 -22.62
CA ALA A 270 -14.71 12.19 -23.95
C ALA A 270 -13.30 12.67 -24.34
N LEU A 271 -12.34 11.76 -24.42
CA LEU A 271 -11.07 12.03 -25.10
C LEU A 271 -10.88 11.13 -26.34
N PRO A 272 -10.50 11.71 -27.50
CA PRO A 272 -10.12 10.96 -28.69
C PRO A 272 -8.78 10.24 -28.48
N ALA A 273 -8.52 9.24 -29.32
CA ALA A 273 -7.29 8.46 -29.35
C ALA A 273 -6.04 9.34 -29.56
N PHE A 274 -5.38 9.77 -28.48
CA PHE A 274 -4.11 10.49 -28.52
C PHE A 274 -3.00 9.75 -27.78
N ARG A 275 -1.77 9.91 -28.28
CA ARG A 275 -0.58 9.16 -27.86
C ARG A 275 -0.05 9.64 -26.51
N PHE A 276 0.45 8.67 -25.74
CA PHE A 276 0.96 8.77 -24.37
C PHE A 276 1.92 9.94 -24.09
N ARG A 277 2.69 10.39 -25.09
CA ARG A 277 3.74 11.41 -24.93
C ARG A 277 3.19 12.82 -24.73
N ASP A 278 2.03 13.14 -25.30
CA ASP A 278 1.52 14.51 -25.36
C ASP A 278 0.66 14.90 -24.12
N LEU A 279 0.18 13.91 -23.37
CA LEU A 279 -0.65 14.11 -22.17
C LEU A 279 0.17 14.52 -20.93
N ILE A 280 1.44 14.11 -20.85
CA ILE A 280 2.29 14.33 -19.67
C ILE A 280 2.87 15.76 -19.66
N SER A 281 2.94 16.43 -20.81
CA SER A 281 3.42 17.82 -20.91
C SER A 281 2.47 18.85 -20.28
N PHE A 282 1.20 18.49 -20.01
CA PHE A 282 0.21 19.38 -19.39
C PHE A 282 0.13 19.25 -17.86
N CYS A 283 0.83 18.29 -17.26
CA CYS A 283 0.81 18.07 -15.80
C CYS A 283 1.87 18.90 -15.07
N GLN A 284 1.91 20.22 -15.31
CA GLN A 284 2.59 21.15 -14.41
C GLN A 284 1.65 21.51 -13.26
N GLY A 285 1.56 20.62 -12.26
CA GLY A 285 0.95 20.91 -10.96
C GLY A 285 -0.13 19.92 -10.53
N SER A 286 0.23 19.03 -9.59
CA SER A 286 -0.67 18.35 -8.65
C SER A 286 -1.49 17.14 -9.15
N CYS A 287 -0.83 16.03 -9.51
CA CYS A 287 -1.29 14.65 -9.25
C CYS A 287 -0.19 13.62 -9.63
N CYS A 288 0.95 13.61 -8.92
CA CYS A 288 1.94 12.54 -9.13
C CYS A 288 1.40 11.23 -8.54
N SER A 289 1.08 10.25 -9.38
CA SER A 289 0.70 8.92 -8.93
C SER A 289 1.95 8.13 -8.52
N SER A 290 2.03 7.72 -7.24
CA SER A 290 3.07 6.79 -6.81
C SER A 290 2.63 5.37 -7.09
N ILE A 291 3.57 4.54 -7.53
CA ILE A 291 3.33 3.12 -7.83
C ILE A 291 4.04 2.32 -6.75
N VAL A 292 3.31 1.46 -6.06
CA VAL A 292 3.87 0.54 -5.05
C VAL A 292 3.61 -0.88 -5.52
N HIS A 293 4.68 -1.61 -5.83
CA HIS A 293 4.61 -3.03 -6.14
C HIS A 293 4.74 -3.83 -4.85
N VAL A 294 3.68 -4.52 -4.46
CA VAL A 294 3.64 -5.40 -3.30
C VAL A 294 3.98 -6.80 -3.79
N VAL A 295 5.20 -7.25 -3.51
CA VAL A 295 5.77 -8.46 -4.11
C VAL A 295 6.28 -9.41 -3.04
N SER A 296 6.30 -10.70 -3.35
CA SER A 296 7.06 -11.66 -2.53
C SER A 296 8.55 -11.54 -2.83
N CYS A 297 9.39 -11.97 -1.88
CA CYS A 297 10.84 -12.04 -2.09
C CYS A 297 11.24 -12.92 -3.29
N GLU A 298 10.41 -13.90 -3.65
CA GLU A 298 10.64 -14.79 -4.80
C GLU A 298 10.34 -14.11 -6.15
N GLU A 299 9.58 -13.02 -6.13
CA GLU A 299 9.11 -12.29 -7.33
C GLU A 299 9.80 -10.94 -7.50
N GLU A 300 10.61 -10.52 -6.52
CA GLU A 300 11.30 -9.24 -6.53
C GLU A 300 12.16 -9.07 -7.79
N PHE A 301 12.96 -10.09 -8.13
CA PHE A 301 13.84 -10.05 -9.29
C PHE A 301 13.06 -9.83 -10.59
N GLN A 302 11.98 -10.59 -10.81
CA GLN A 302 11.15 -10.43 -12.02
C GLN A 302 10.39 -9.09 -12.03
N GLN A 303 10.03 -8.57 -10.85
CA GLN A 303 9.41 -7.25 -10.74
C GLN A 303 10.40 -6.13 -11.09
N GLN A 304 11.65 -6.23 -10.65
CA GLN A 304 12.71 -5.28 -11.01
C GLN A 304 12.98 -5.29 -12.52
N GLN A 305 12.95 -6.47 -13.17
CA GLN A 305 13.02 -6.57 -14.63
C GLN A 305 11.87 -5.82 -15.32
N LEU A 306 10.64 -5.93 -14.81
CA LEU A 306 9.47 -5.26 -15.38
C LEU A 306 9.52 -3.73 -15.18
N ASP A 307 10.00 -3.28 -14.01
CA ASP A 307 10.24 -1.86 -13.73
C ASP A 307 11.26 -1.25 -14.70
N LEU A 308 12.41 -1.91 -14.89
CA LEU A 308 13.43 -1.45 -15.86
C LEU A 308 12.90 -1.47 -17.30
N LEU A 309 12.15 -2.52 -17.68
CA LEU A 309 11.50 -2.57 -19.00
C LEU A 309 10.56 -1.37 -19.20
N TRP A 310 9.79 -0.98 -18.17
CA TRP A 310 8.97 0.23 -18.25
C TRP A 310 9.83 1.46 -18.47
N ARG A 311 10.84 1.69 -17.63
CA ARG A 311 11.71 2.87 -17.73
C ARG A 311 12.38 3.01 -19.09
N ILE A 312 12.76 1.90 -19.72
CA ILE A 312 13.34 1.86 -21.07
C ILE A 312 12.30 2.28 -22.13
N LEU A 313 11.06 1.80 -22.03
CA LEU A 313 10.03 2.02 -23.04
C LEU A 313 9.31 3.37 -22.90
N ASP A 314 9.33 3.94 -21.70
CA ASP A 314 8.62 5.17 -21.35
C ASP A 314 9.41 5.95 -20.28
N PRO A 315 10.44 6.70 -20.70
CA PRO A 315 11.26 7.51 -19.81
C PRO A 315 10.50 8.78 -19.41
N GLY A 316 9.61 8.67 -18.43
CA GLY A 316 8.87 9.78 -17.83
C GLY A 316 9.03 9.87 -16.32
N ALA A 317 8.75 11.04 -15.73
CA ALA A 317 8.91 11.27 -14.29
C ALA A 317 8.06 10.34 -13.40
N HIS A 318 6.96 9.78 -13.92
CA HIS A 318 6.11 8.83 -13.22
C HIS A 318 6.79 7.49 -12.97
N THR A 319 7.72 7.05 -13.83
CA THR A 319 8.44 5.79 -13.64
C THR A 319 9.51 5.88 -12.55
N ALA A 320 9.94 7.09 -12.19
CA ALA A 320 10.85 7.35 -11.06
C ALA A 320 10.18 7.20 -9.68
N LEU A 321 8.84 7.14 -9.61
CA LEU A 321 8.05 7.04 -8.38
C LEU A 321 7.63 5.60 -8.02
N GLN A 322 8.25 4.61 -8.66
CA GLN A 322 8.04 3.18 -8.40
C GLN A 322 8.77 2.75 -7.12
N LYS A 323 8.05 2.05 -6.23
CA LYS A 323 8.56 1.52 -4.97
C LYS A 323 8.25 0.03 -4.83
N HIS A 324 9.18 -0.73 -4.29
CA HIS A 324 9.00 -2.16 -4.01
C HIS A 324 8.75 -2.39 -2.52
N LEU A 325 7.57 -2.92 -2.19
CA LEU A 325 7.25 -3.45 -0.87
C LEU A 325 7.45 -4.97 -0.90
N VAL A 326 8.65 -5.41 -0.50
CA VAL A 326 9.05 -6.82 -0.54
C VAL A 326 8.60 -7.54 0.73
N CYS A 327 7.86 -8.62 0.53
CA CYS A 327 7.25 -9.40 1.59
C CYS A 327 8.01 -10.73 1.77
N GLY A 328 8.28 -11.11 3.02
CA GLY A 328 8.90 -12.41 3.31
C GLY A 328 8.01 -13.59 2.86
N PRO A 329 8.54 -14.82 2.86
CA PRO A 329 7.84 -15.99 2.35
C PRO A 329 6.74 -16.50 3.30
N VAL A 330 5.67 -17.07 2.74
CA VAL A 330 4.71 -17.91 3.48
C VAL A 330 5.11 -19.36 3.25
N LYS A 331 5.66 -20.00 4.29
CA LYS A 331 6.17 -21.37 4.22
C LYS A 331 5.21 -22.33 4.91
N VAL A 332 5.05 -23.50 4.30
CA VAL A 332 4.40 -24.66 4.92
C VAL A 332 5.50 -25.61 5.34
N THR A 333 5.51 -26.04 6.59
CA THR A 333 6.48 -27.01 7.11
C THR A 333 6.08 -28.42 6.68
N ASN A 334 6.99 -29.16 6.05
CA ASN A 334 6.82 -30.56 5.61
C ASN A 334 5.56 -30.84 4.75
N PRO A 335 5.38 -30.16 3.61
CA PRO A 335 4.29 -30.51 2.71
C PRO A 335 4.61 -31.86 2.03
N SER A 336 3.74 -32.86 2.20
CA SER A 336 3.76 -34.10 1.42
C SER A 336 3.38 -33.88 -0.05
N SER A 337 2.69 -32.77 -0.35
CA SER A 337 2.31 -32.33 -1.69
C SER A 337 2.19 -30.79 -1.77
N PRO A 338 2.29 -30.18 -2.96
CA PRO A 338 2.06 -28.75 -3.12
C PRO A 338 0.62 -28.38 -2.73
N ILE A 339 0.48 -27.61 -1.64
CA ILE A 339 -0.82 -27.17 -1.12
C ILE A 339 -1.26 -25.85 -1.78
N GLY A 340 -2.54 -25.75 -2.14
CA GLY A 340 -3.17 -24.52 -2.61
C GLY A 340 -3.39 -23.49 -1.50
N ALA A 341 -3.65 -22.24 -1.86
CA ALA A 341 -3.95 -21.17 -0.90
C ALA A 341 -5.27 -21.42 -0.16
N ASP A 342 -6.26 -21.97 -0.85
CA ASP A 342 -7.55 -22.42 -0.32
C ASP A 342 -7.37 -23.52 0.75
N GLN A 343 -6.64 -24.58 0.39
CA GLN A 343 -6.34 -25.70 1.29
C GLN A 343 -5.53 -25.23 2.51
N TYR A 344 -4.56 -24.34 2.29
CA TYR A 344 -3.79 -23.75 3.37
C TYR A 344 -4.65 -22.90 4.30
N PHE A 345 -5.59 -22.11 3.76
CA PHE A 345 -6.52 -21.32 4.56
C PHE A 345 -7.40 -22.22 5.45
N GLN A 346 -7.96 -23.29 4.90
CA GLN A 346 -8.76 -24.26 5.66
C GLN A 346 -7.94 -24.94 6.75
N LEU A 347 -6.70 -25.35 6.45
CA LEU A 347 -5.78 -25.91 7.44
C LEU A 347 -5.55 -24.95 8.61
N ARG A 348 -5.30 -23.67 8.33
CA ARG A 348 -5.09 -22.65 9.37
C ARG A 348 -6.36 -22.34 10.16
N LYS A 349 -7.54 -22.34 9.53
CA LYS A 349 -8.83 -22.20 10.22
C LYS A 349 -9.02 -23.34 11.22
N HIS A 350 -8.77 -24.59 10.79
CA HIS A 350 -8.88 -25.77 11.65
C HIS A 350 -7.87 -25.72 12.82
N GLN A 351 -6.60 -25.46 12.56
CA GLN A 351 -5.58 -25.35 13.62
C GLN A 351 -5.90 -24.25 14.64
N MET A 352 -6.44 -23.12 14.17
CA MET A 352 -6.87 -22.04 15.06
C MET A 352 -8.07 -22.46 15.91
N TYR A 353 -9.03 -23.17 15.33
CA TYR A 353 -10.17 -23.72 16.05
C TYR A 353 -9.74 -24.72 17.14
N GLU A 354 -8.92 -25.71 16.78
CA GLU A 354 -8.38 -26.69 17.75
C GLU A 354 -7.63 -26.00 18.90
N ALA A 355 -6.77 -25.02 18.58
CA ALA A 355 -6.05 -24.25 19.60
C ALA A 355 -7.00 -23.43 20.49
N SER A 356 -8.10 -22.92 19.93
CA SER A 356 -9.14 -22.19 20.67
C SER A 356 -9.87 -23.13 21.63
N VAL A 357 -10.32 -24.30 21.15
CA VAL A 357 -10.98 -25.32 21.97
C VAL A 357 -10.08 -25.80 23.10
N MET A 358 -8.80 -26.05 22.82
CA MET A 358 -7.82 -26.44 23.86
C MET A 358 -7.63 -25.36 24.94
N LYS A 359 -7.83 -24.08 24.60
CA LYS A 359 -7.63 -22.95 25.52
C LYS A 359 -8.90 -22.56 26.29
N TYR A 360 -10.06 -22.65 25.65
CA TYR A 360 -11.32 -22.09 26.16
C TYR A 360 -12.46 -23.13 26.31
N GLY A 361 -12.23 -24.39 25.93
CA GLY A 361 -13.25 -25.44 25.90
C GLY A 361 -14.17 -25.35 24.68
N GLU A 362 -15.20 -26.21 24.64
CA GLU A 362 -16.17 -26.31 23.52
C GLU A 362 -17.05 -25.06 23.33
N LEU A 363 -16.98 -24.08 24.25
CA LEU A 363 -17.65 -22.77 24.14
C LEU A 363 -16.92 -21.79 23.18
N ALA A 364 -15.94 -22.27 22.43
CA ALA A 364 -15.24 -21.47 21.42
C ALA A 364 -16.16 -21.15 20.23
N GLU A 365 -16.79 -19.98 20.24
CA GLU A 365 -17.45 -19.43 19.06
C GLU A 365 -16.39 -19.12 17.97
N GLY A 366 -16.48 -19.80 16.84
CA GLY A 366 -15.49 -19.70 15.78
C GLY A 366 -15.93 -20.28 14.44
N GLU A 367 -17.21 -20.11 14.06
CA GLU A 367 -17.65 -20.35 12.68
C GLU A 367 -17.55 -19.12 11.79
#